data_AF-U1MZK4-F1
#
_entry.id   AF-U1MZK4-F1
#
_cell.length_a   1.000
_cell.length_b   1.000
_cell.length_c   1.000
_cell.angle_alpha   90.00
_cell.angle_beta   90.00
_cell.angle_gamma   90.00
#
_symmetry.space_group_name_H-M   'P 1'
#
loop_
_entity.id
_entity.type
_entity.pdbx_description
1 polymer ?
#
loop_
_entity_poly.entity_id
_entity_poly.type
_entity_poly.pdbx_seq_one_letter_code
_entity_poly.pdbx_strand_id
1 'polypeptide(L)'
;MSGDETTEIESEEETTQTDTTVEAEDEAEAEAEPETTLDIEAAAEQEASVEALQDTVKEQGDRIEELEDLVLDLSARVASGDATGVCPDCHGPVIKSNPFFRSAKIKCADCGRIFHKY
;
A
#
# COMPACT_ATOMS: atom_id res chain seq x y z
N MET A 1 -33.29 44.39 -14.70
CA MET A 1 -32.72 45.08 -15.87
C MET A 1 -31.30 44.54 -15.99
N SER A 2 -30.92 43.60 -16.84
CA SER A 2 -31.15 43.32 -18.29
C SER A 2 -29.80 43.45 -19.02
N GLY A 3 -29.50 42.49 -19.90
CA GLY A 3 -28.31 42.36 -20.76
C GLY A 3 -27.47 41.17 -20.28
N ASP A 4 -27.54 39.94 -20.81
CA ASP A 4 -27.54 39.44 -22.20
C ASP A 4 -26.32 39.91 -23.00
N GLU A 5 -25.35 39.01 -23.16
CA GLU A 5 -24.46 39.01 -24.33
C GLU A 5 -23.97 37.58 -24.57
N THR A 6 -24.65 36.91 -25.50
CA THR A 6 -24.16 35.77 -26.28
C THR A 6 -23.02 36.21 -27.21
N THR A 7 -21.96 35.43 -27.34
CA THR A 7 -21.05 35.54 -28.49
C THR A 7 -20.71 34.15 -28.99
N GLU A 8 -21.29 33.84 -30.13
CA GLU A 8 -20.99 32.73 -31.02
C GLU A 8 -19.62 32.97 -31.67
N ILE A 9 -18.82 31.91 -31.83
CA ILE A 9 -17.67 31.92 -32.73
C ILE A 9 -17.72 30.61 -33.52
N GLU A 10 -18.35 30.68 -34.70
CA GLU A 10 -18.05 29.81 -35.84
C GLU A 10 -17.02 30.53 -36.72
N SER A 11 -15.94 29.84 -37.10
CA SER A 11 -15.26 30.09 -38.39
C SER A 11 -14.33 28.90 -38.70
N GLU A 12 -14.73 28.16 -39.73
CA GLU A 12 -13.96 27.14 -40.45
C GLU A 12 -12.79 27.79 -41.21
N GLU A 13 -11.61 27.17 -41.26
CA GLU A 13 -10.68 27.22 -42.43
C GLU A 13 -9.76 25.98 -42.45
N GLU A 14 -10.12 25.04 -43.33
CA GLU A 14 -9.29 24.39 -44.36
C GLU A 14 -7.76 24.28 -44.13
N THR A 15 -7.25 23.05 -43.93
CA THR A 15 -5.81 22.76 -44.10
C THR A 15 -5.60 21.60 -45.08
N THR A 16 -5.31 22.01 -46.31
CA THR A 16 -4.52 21.38 -47.39
C THR A 16 -4.04 19.93 -47.21
N GLN A 17 -4.61 19.09 -48.06
CA GLN A 17 -4.11 17.85 -48.63
C GLN A 17 -2.58 17.82 -48.85
N THR A 18 -1.88 16.87 -48.21
CA THR A 18 -0.49 16.52 -48.54
C THR A 18 -0.48 15.10 -49.09
N ASP A 19 -0.53 15.00 -50.42
CA ASP A 19 -0.24 13.78 -51.18
C ASP A 19 1.24 13.40 -50.92
N THR A 20 1.47 12.50 -49.97
CA THR A 20 2.76 11.82 -49.83
C THR A 20 2.62 10.48 -50.52
N THR A 21 3.02 10.44 -51.80
CA THR A 21 3.33 9.20 -52.51
C THR A 21 4.50 8.53 -51.78
N VAL A 22 4.20 7.54 -50.94
CA VAL A 22 5.20 6.59 -50.46
C VAL A 22 5.36 5.57 -51.57
N GLU A 23 6.39 5.77 -52.39
CA GLU A 23 6.93 4.75 -53.27
C GLU A 23 7.28 3.54 -52.40
N ALA A 24 6.56 2.44 -52.62
CA ALA A 24 6.85 1.16 -52.02
C ALA A 24 8.14 0.63 -52.65
N GLU A 25 9.28 0.98 -52.05
CA GLU A 25 10.53 0.26 -52.27
C GLU A 25 10.44 -1.06 -51.52
N ASP A 26 10.15 -2.10 -52.30
CA ASP A 26 10.15 -3.52 -51.98
C ASP A 26 11.57 -3.94 -51.57
N GLU A 27 12.01 -3.58 -50.37
CA GLU A 27 13.11 -4.24 -49.68
C GLU A 27 12.50 -5.42 -48.92
N ALA A 28 12.52 -6.58 -49.57
CA ALA A 28 12.39 -7.86 -48.91
C ALA A 28 13.58 -8.05 -47.94
N GLU A 29 13.53 -7.36 -46.79
CA GLU A 29 14.19 -7.81 -45.58
C GLU A 29 13.50 -9.13 -45.22
N ALA A 30 14.18 -10.22 -45.54
CA ALA A 30 13.95 -11.46 -44.83
C ALA A 30 14.24 -11.16 -43.35
N GLU A 31 13.22 -10.74 -42.61
CA GLU A 31 13.25 -10.69 -41.16
C GLU A 31 13.52 -12.12 -40.71
N ALA A 32 14.80 -12.40 -40.49
CA ALA A 32 15.23 -13.59 -39.81
C ALA A 32 14.50 -13.59 -38.48
N GLU A 33 13.55 -14.53 -38.34
CA GLU A 33 12.93 -14.86 -37.07
C GLU A 33 14.05 -14.87 -36.01
N PRO A 34 13.98 -14.03 -34.97
CA PRO A 34 15.02 -14.04 -33.96
C PRO A 34 15.02 -15.42 -33.33
N GLU A 35 16.05 -16.23 -33.61
CA GLU A 35 16.30 -17.46 -32.89
C GLU A 35 16.53 -17.09 -31.42
N THR A 36 15.44 -17.15 -30.66
CA THR A 36 15.42 -16.94 -29.22
C THR A 36 16.11 -18.13 -28.59
N THR A 37 17.42 -17.98 -28.37
CA THR A 37 18.17 -18.95 -27.58
C THR A 37 17.70 -18.84 -26.13
N LEU A 38 16.95 -19.84 -25.67
CA LEU A 38 16.51 -19.94 -24.28
C LEU A 38 17.75 -20.19 -23.41
N ASP A 39 18.12 -19.18 -22.64
CA ASP A 39 19.14 -19.32 -21.61
C ASP A 39 18.55 -20.08 -20.42
N ILE A 40 18.82 -21.38 -20.39
CA ILE A 40 18.32 -22.30 -19.35
C ILE A 40 18.88 -21.93 -17.98
N GLU A 41 20.10 -21.38 -17.91
CA GLU A 41 20.70 -20.93 -16.65
C GLU A 41 19.97 -19.70 -16.12
N ALA A 42 19.71 -18.70 -16.99
CA ALA A 42 18.94 -17.52 -16.62
C ALA A 42 17.50 -17.87 -16.19
N ALA A 43 16.86 -18.85 -16.86
CA ALA A 43 15.53 -19.33 -16.47
C ALA A 43 15.54 -19.99 -15.08
N ALA A 44 16.54 -20.82 -14.78
CA ALA A 44 16.68 -21.47 -13.48
C ALA A 44 16.94 -20.46 -12.34
N GLU A 45 17.76 -19.43 -12.58
CA GLU A 45 17.98 -18.35 -11.62
C GLU A 45 16.69 -17.54 -11.36
N GLN A 46 15.92 -17.29 -12.41
CA GLN A 46 14.64 -16.60 -12.29
C GLN A 46 13.63 -17.43 -11.48
N GLU A 47 13.51 -18.73 -11.74
CA GLU A 47 12.66 -19.63 -10.95
C GLU A 47 13.03 -19.63 -9.46
N ALA A 48 14.32 -19.73 -9.14
CA ALA A 48 14.81 -19.66 -7.77
C ALA A 48 14.48 -18.32 -7.09
N SER A 49 14.58 -17.21 -7.83
CA SER A 49 14.22 -15.89 -7.30
C SER A 49 12.72 -15.76 -7.04
N VAL A 50 11.88 -16.33 -7.91
CA VAL A 50 10.42 -16.33 -7.77
C VAL A 50 10.00 -17.16 -6.56
N GLU A 51 10.60 -18.33 -6.35
CA GLU A 51 10.34 -19.17 -5.19
C GLU A 51 10.69 -18.45 -3.87
N ALA A 52 11.88 -17.84 -3.80
CA ALA A 52 12.29 -17.07 -2.62
C ALA A 52 11.37 -15.88 -2.31
N LEU A 53 10.88 -15.20 -3.36
CA LEU A 53 9.91 -14.12 -3.20
C LEU A 53 8.55 -14.64 -2.73
N GLN A 54 8.07 -15.77 -3.25
CA GLN A 54 6.82 -16.39 -2.83
C GLN A 54 6.87 -16.80 -1.36
N ASP A 55 7.98 -17.40 -0.92
CA ASP A 55 8.19 -17.77 0.48
C ASP A 55 8.18 -16.53 1.39
N THR A 56 8.87 -15.47 0.98
CA THR A 56 8.90 -14.21 1.72
C THR A 56 7.51 -13.59 1.84
N VAL A 57 6.74 -13.57 0.73
CA VAL A 57 5.37 -13.05 0.73
C VAL A 57 4.47 -13.86 1.66
N LYS A 58 4.64 -15.19 1.69
CA LYS A 58 3.88 -16.06 2.58
C LYS A 58 4.21 -15.79 4.05
N GLU A 59 5.49 -15.72 4.41
CA GLU A 59 5.92 -15.39 5.77
C GLU A 59 5.42 -14.00 6.21
N GLN A 60 5.44 -13.03 5.30
CA GLN A 60 4.88 -11.71 5.56
C GLN A 60 3.36 -11.76 5.77
N GLY A 61 2.65 -12.58 4.98
CA GLY A 61 1.21 -12.81 5.13
C GLY A 61 0.87 -13.37 6.51
N ASP A 62 1.53 -14.46 6.90
CA ASP A 62 1.33 -15.10 8.21
C ASP A 62 1.56 -14.10 9.37
N ARG A 63 2.58 -13.25 9.25
CA ARG A 63 2.88 -12.22 10.26
C ARG A 63 1.86 -11.09 10.28
N ILE A 64 1.29 -10.71 9.14
CA ILE A 64 0.22 -9.70 9.07
C ILE A 64 -1.02 -10.24 9.78
N GLU A 65 -1.42 -11.50 9.51
CA GLU A 65 -2.57 -12.13 10.17
C GLU A 65 -2.42 -12.13 11.69
N GLU A 66 -1.24 -12.52 12.21
CA GLU A 66 -0.96 -12.48 13.65
C GLU A 66 -1.09 -11.06 14.24
N LEU A 67 -0.59 -10.05 13.51
CA LEU A 67 -0.67 -8.66 13.94
C LEU A 67 -2.10 -8.12 13.89
N GLU A 68 -2.89 -8.51 12.90
CA GLU A 68 -4.31 -8.14 12.78
C GLU A 68 -5.10 -8.70 13.97
N ASP A 69 -4.89 -9.97 14.32
CA ASP A 69 -5.53 -10.59 15.49
C ASP A 69 -5.18 -9.86 16.79
N LEU A 70 -3.90 -9.50 16.98
CA LEU A 70 -3.44 -8.70 18.13
C LEU A 70 -4.08 -7.32 18.18
N VAL A 71 -4.24 -6.66 17.02
CA VAL A 71 -4.91 -5.35 16.93
C VAL A 71 -6.40 -5.48 17.21
N LEU A 72 -7.07 -6.53 16.75
CA LEU A 72 -8.48 -6.78 17.01
C LEU A 72 -8.73 -7.04 18.51
N ASP A 73 -7.93 -7.88 19.15
CA ASP A 73 -7.97 -8.12 20.60
C ASP A 73 -7.71 -6.82 21.39
N LEU A 74 -6.75 -6.02 20.94
CA LEU A 74 -6.50 -4.70 21.51
C LEU A 74 -7.70 -3.76 21.36
N SER A 75 -8.31 -3.71 20.17
CA SER A 75 -9.45 -2.84 19.89
C SER A 75 -10.66 -3.22 20.76
N ALA A 76 -10.89 -4.51 20.99
CA ALA A 76 -11.95 -5.00 21.87
C ALA A 76 -11.73 -4.56 23.33
N ARG A 77 -10.48 -4.59 23.83
CA ARG A 77 -10.14 -4.13 25.20
C ARG A 77 -10.17 -2.61 25.36
N VAL A 78 -9.80 -1.86 24.33
CA VAL A 78 -9.94 -0.39 24.35
C VAL A 78 -11.42 0.00 24.27
N ALA A 79 -12.22 -0.70 23.46
CA ALA A 79 -13.65 -0.48 23.35
C ALA A 79 -14.43 -0.80 24.63
N SER A 80 -13.95 -1.71 25.49
CA SER A 80 -14.56 -1.99 26.80
C SER A 80 -14.41 -0.84 27.81
N GLY A 81 -13.56 0.16 27.52
CA GLY A 81 -13.38 1.35 28.35
C GLY A 81 -12.49 1.14 29.58
N ASP A 82 -11.95 -0.06 29.77
CA ASP A 82 -11.11 -0.41 30.93
C ASP A 82 -9.63 -0.08 30.70
N ALA A 83 -9.20 -0.02 29.43
CA ALA A 83 -7.82 0.29 29.04
C ALA A 83 -7.71 1.65 28.32
N THR A 84 -6.86 2.51 28.85
CA THR A 84 -6.48 3.82 28.28
C THR A 84 -5.35 3.74 27.23
N GLY A 85 -4.74 2.57 27.03
CA GLY A 85 -3.66 2.38 26.05
C GLY A 85 -2.89 1.07 26.22
N VAL A 86 -1.75 0.96 25.55
CA VAL A 86 -0.86 -0.23 25.54
C VAL A 86 0.52 0.11 26.09
N CYS A 87 1.07 -0.80 26.89
CA CYS A 87 2.45 -0.67 27.35
C CYS A 87 3.43 -1.01 26.22
N PRO A 88 4.41 -0.14 25.92
CA PRO A 88 5.37 -0.39 24.84
C PRO A 88 6.39 -1.49 25.16
N ASP A 89 6.51 -1.93 26.42
CA ASP A 89 7.51 -2.94 26.80
C ASP A 89 6.94 -4.37 26.83
N CYS A 90 5.69 -4.52 27.27
CA CYS A 90 5.09 -5.84 27.48
C CYS A 90 3.76 -6.00 26.74
N HIS A 91 3.35 -5.01 25.95
CA HIS A 91 2.06 -4.99 25.24
C HIS A 91 0.81 -5.18 26.12
N GLY A 92 0.98 -5.03 27.44
CA GLY A 92 -0.08 -5.18 28.43
C GLY A 92 -1.00 -3.96 28.52
N PRO A 93 -2.23 -4.12 29.03
CA PRO A 93 -3.22 -3.06 29.08
C PRO A 93 -2.81 -1.97 30.08
N VAL A 94 -2.96 -0.71 29.66
CA VAL A 94 -2.69 0.47 30.48
C VAL A 94 -3.98 0.98 31.09
N ILE A 95 -4.07 0.95 32.42
CA ILE A 95 -5.30 1.27 33.16
C ILE A 95 -5.09 2.48 34.09
N LYS A 96 -6.18 3.23 34.33
CA LYS A 96 -6.20 4.29 35.34
C LYS A 96 -6.57 3.68 36.71
N SER A 97 -5.61 3.65 37.62
CA SER A 97 -5.85 3.26 39.01
C SER A 97 -6.17 4.49 39.87
N ASN A 98 -7.34 4.52 40.50
CA ASN A 98 -7.76 5.60 41.39
C ASN A 98 -8.07 5.07 42.80
N PRO A 99 -7.04 4.82 43.63
CA PRO A 99 -7.25 4.36 45.01
C PRO A 99 -7.96 5.45 45.84
N PHE A 100 -8.92 5.05 46.68
CA PHE A 100 -9.87 5.91 47.42
C PHE A 100 -9.23 7.06 48.24
N PHE A 101 -7.91 7.03 48.48
CA PHE A 101 -7.16 8.04 49.23
C PHE A 101 -5.80 8.43 48.64
N ARG A 102 -5.48 8.05 47.39
CA ARG A 102 -4.23 8.51 46.73
C ARG A 102 -4.53 9.06 45.34
N SER A 103 -3.60 9.83 44.82
CA SER A 103 -3.74 10.39 43.49
C SER A 103 -3.81 9.30 42.42
N ALA A 104 -4.61 9.57 41.38
CA ALA A 104 -4.79 8.67 40.27
C ALA A 104 -3.45 8.39 39.58
N LYS A 105 -3.24 7.17 39.09
CA LYS A 105 -2.05 6.82 38.31
C LYS A 105 -2.44 6.00 37.09
N ILE A 106 -1.85 6.34 35.95
CA ILE A 106 -1.92 5.54 34.73
C ILE A 106 -0.75 4.55 34.77
N LYS A 107 -1.04 3.25 34.74
CA LYS A 107 -0.03 2.19 34.80
C LYS A 107 -0.39 1.01 33.91
N CYS A 108 0.62 0.26 33.46
CA CYS A 108 0.39 -1.07 32.89
C CYS A 108 -0.08 -2.03 33.99
N ALA A 109 -1.08 -2.87 33.69
CA ALA A 109 -1.55 -3.90 34.59
C ALA A 109 -0.53 -5.05 34.75
N ASP A 110 0.20 -5.38 33.69
CA ASP A 110 1.06 -6.57 33.65
C ASP A 110 2.46 -6.29 34.22
N CYS A 111 3.20 -5.34 33.63
CA CYS A 111 4.56 -5.01 34.08
C CYS A 111 4.61 -3.95 35.18
N GLY A 112 3.48 -3.30 35.49
CA GLY A 112 3.40 -2.29 36.55
C GLY A 112 4.05 -0.93 36.23
N ARG A 113 4.58 -0.74 35.01
CA ARG A 113 5.17 0.55 34.57
C ARG A 113 4.15 1.68 34.73
N ILE A 114 4.57 2.79 35.34
CA ILE A 114 3.73 3.98 35.55
C ILE A 114 4.02 5.00 34.44
N PHE A 115 2.99 5.43 33.73
CA PHE A 115 3.08 6.41 32.64
C PHE A 115 2.78 7.82 33.14
N HIS A 116 1.83 7.96 34.08
CA HIS A 116 1.46 9.26 34.62
C HIS A 116 0.97 9.15 36.07
N LYS A 117 1.25 10.16 36.88
CA LYS A 117 0.72 10.34 38.24
C LYS A 117 0.04 11.71 38.30
N TYR A 118 -1.24 11.70 38.65
CA TYR A 118 -2.01 12.91 38.94
C TYR A 118 -1.74 13.41 40.36
#